data_AF-A0A5N4CF31-F1
#
_entry.id   AF-A0A5N4CF31-F1
#
_cell.length_a   1.000
_cell.length_b   1.000
_cell.length_c   1.000
_cell.angle_alpha   90.00
_cell.angle_beta   90.00
_cell.angle_gamma   90.00
#
_symmetry.space_group_name_H-M   'P 1'
#
loop_
_entity.id
_entity.type
_entity.pdbx_description
1 polymer ?
#
loop_
_entity_poly.entity_id
_entity_poly.type
_entity_poly.pdbx_seq_one_letter_code
_entity_poly.pdbx_strand_id
1 'polypeptide(L)'
;MFRAVAGGQLRRAASLLRFQSTLVIAEHANDTLAPITLNTITAAKRLGGEVSCLVAGTKCDKVAQDLSKVAGVAKVLVAQHDAYKGLLPEELTPLILATQKQFNYTHICAGASAFGKNLLPRIAAKLDVAPISDIIAIKSPDTFVRTIYAGNALCTVKCDEKVKVFSVRGTSFEAATTSGGSAGSEEVSSTSPVGISEWLDQKLTKTDRPELTGAKVVVSGGRGLKSGENFKLLYDLADQLHAAVGASRAAVDAGFVPNDMQVGQTGKIVAPVSTAKKYAMQNSVGIRNICICGRAISVIYILFIVSKQLAITMGNCYCYIRQQNMLPVFPCRHEEIFEISNINLLDDDEVTEIITVVTIRT
;
A
#
# COMPACT_ATOMS: atom_id res chain seq x y z
N MET A 1 41.19 -15.03 -58.06
CA MET A 1 41.58 -15.05 -56.64
C MET A 1 40.39 -14.64 -55.80
N PHE A 2 39.73 -15.61 -55.18
CA PHE A 2 38.72 -15.36 -54.14
C PHE A 2 39.43 -14.98 -52.84
N ARG A 3 39.01 -13.90 -52.18
CA ARG A 3 39.25 -13.70 -50.75
C ARG A 3 37.92 -13.35 -50.08
N ALA A 4 37.42 -14.33 -49.33
CA ALA A 4 36.23 -14.23 -48.50
C ALA A 4 36.48 -13.25 -47.33
N VAL A 5 35.56 -12.31 -47.14
CA VAL A 5 35.48 -11.52 -45.91
C VAL A 5 34.80 -12.39 -44.86
N ALA A 6 35.52 -12.66 -43.77
CA ALA A 6 35.09 -13.54 -42.69
C ALA A 6 33.81 -12.99 -42.02
N GLY A 7 32.73 -13.76 -42.11
CA GLY A 7 31.54 -13.59 -41.28
C GLY A 7 31.87 -14.01 -39.84
N GLY A 8 32.05 -13.04 -38.95
CA GLY A 8 32.47 -13.38 -37.60
C GLY A 8 32.57 -12.22 -36.63
N GLN A 9 31.63 -11.26 -36.62
CA GLN A 9 31.58 -10.28 -35.52
C GLN A 9 30.22 -9.59 -35.29
N LEU A 10 29.12 -10.12 -35.84
CA LEU A 10 27.76 -9.59 -35.60
C LEU A 10 26.91 -10.44 -34.65
N ARG A 11 27.51 -11.39 -33.92
CA ARG A 11 26.82 -12.31 -32.99
C ARG A 11 27.23 -12.15 -31.52
N ARG A 12 27.52 -10.93 -31.05
CA ARG A 12 27.78 -10.67 -29.62
C ARG A 12 26.94 -9.55 -28.99
N ALA A 13 25.87 -9.10 -29.65
CA ALA A 13 24.97 -8.09 -29.11
C ALA A 13 23.59 -8.65 -28.66
N ALA A 14 23.35 -9.96 -28.75
CA ALA A 14 22.04 -10.57 -28.49
C ALA A 14 21.99 -11.56 -27.30
N SER A 15 22.99 -11.55 -26.40
CA SER A 15 23.15 -12.61 -25.36
C SER A 15 23.36 -12.11 -23.93
N LEU A 16 23.00 -10.86 -23.60
CA LEU A 16 23.06 -10.35 -22.22
C LEU A 16 21.79 -9.57 -21.85
N LEU A 17 20.61 -10.09 -22.21
CA LEU A 17 19.47 -9.90 -21.32
C LEU A 17 19.89 -10.60 -20.02
N ARG A 18 20.40 -9.85 -19.04
CA ARG A 18 20.50 -10.38 -17.67
C ARG A 18 19.12 -10.92 -17.36
N PHE A 19 19.02 -12.23 -17.09
CA PHE A 19 17.77 -12.82 -16.66
C PHE A 19 17.39 -12.15 -15.35
N GLN A 20 16.52 -11.15 -15.45
CA GLN A 20 16.00 -10.47 -14.28
C GLN A 20 15.18 -11.51 -13.51
N SER A 21 15.42 -11.58 -12.22
CA SER A 21 14.71 -12.46 -11.31
C SER A 21 14.45 -11.69 -10.02
N THR A 22 13.20 -11.75 -9.56
CA THR A 22 12.74 -11.00 -8.39
C THR A 22 12.23 -11.94 -7.33
N LEU A 23 12.76 -11.81 -6.12
CA LEU A 23 12.23 -12.43 -4.92
C LEU A 23 11.27 -11.45 -4.22
N VAL A 24 10.00 -11.79 -4.16
CA VAL A 24 8.99 -11.10 -3.35
C VAL A 24 8.87 -11.81 -2.01
N ILE A 25 9.10 -11.09 -0.92
CA ILE A 25 8.85 -11.61 0.43
C ILE A 25 7.36 -11.39 0.72
N ALA A 26 6.60 -12.48 0.81
CA ALA A 26 5.17 -12.43 1.01
C ALA A 26 4.84 -12.10 2.47
N GLU A 27 4.14 -11.00 2.67
CA GLU A 27 3.53 -10.67 3.95
C GLU A 27 2.17 -11.36 4.06
N HIS A 28 1.90 -11.96 5.23
CA HIS A 28 0.65 -12.64 5.52
C HIS A 28 0.37 -12.63 7.03
N ALA A 29 -0.90 -12.82 7.39
CA ALA A 29 -1.35 -13.02 8.76
C ALA A 29 -1.83 -14.47 8.89
N ASN A 30 -0.90 -15.39 9.21
CA ASN A 30 -1.13 -16.83 9.24
C ASN A 30 -1.72 -17.34 7.91
N ASP A 31 -3.03 -17.58 7.87
CA ASP A 31 -3.76 -18.18 6.76
C ASP A 31 -4.26 -17.17 5.71
N THR A 32 -3.95 -15.88 5.87
CA THR A 32 -4.46 -14.81 5.00
C THR A 32 -3.32 -14.00 4.42
N LEU A 33 -3.22 -14.00 3.08
CA LEU A 33 -2.25 -13.18 2.36
C LEU A 33 -2.54 -11.68 2.55
N ALA A 34 -1.51 -10.89 2.88
CA ALA A 34 -1.67 -9.45 3.01
C ALA A 34 -1.88 -8.81 1.61
N PRO A 35 -2.87 -7.91 1.42
CA PRO A 35 -3.14 -7.30 0.12
C PRO A 35 -1.92 -6.62 -0.52
N ILE A 36 -1.05 -6.00 0.29
CA ILE A 36 0.16 -5.32 -0.16
C ILE A 36 1.14 -6.24 -0.90
N THR A 37 1.11 -7.55 -0.62
CA THR A 37 1.89 -8.55 -1.35
C THR A 37 1.48 -8.61 -2.81
N LEU A 38 0.18 -8.49 -3.12
CA LEU A 38 -0.33 -8.48 -4.50
C LEU A 38 0.14 -7.23 -5.26
N ASN A 39 0.16 -6.05 -4.61
CA ASN A 39 0.70 -4.83 -5.21
C ASN A 39 2.21 -4.97 -5.49
N THR A 40 2.93 -5.63 -4.57
CA THR A 40 4.37 -5.90 -4.69
C THR A 40 4.67 -6.85 -5.84
N ILE A 41 3.86 -7.89 -6.05
CA ILE A 41 3.97 -8.80 -7.21
C ILE A 41 3.80 -8.02 -8.52
N THR A 42 2.81 -7.13 -8.59
CA THR A 42 2.64 -6.27 -9.78
C THR A 42 3.85 -5.38 -10.03
N ALA A 43 4.44 -4.80 -8.98
CA ALA A 43 5.67 -4.02 -9.11
C ALA A 43 6.85 -4.88 -9.60
N ALA A 44 7.02 -6.08 -9.03
CA ALA A 44 8.06 -7.03 -9.43
C ALA A 44 7.94 -7.41 -10.93
N LYS A 45 6.73 -7.66 -11.43
CA LYS A 45 6.48 -7.93 -12.85
C LYS A 45 6.93 -6.80 -13.77
N ARG A 46 6.90 -5.53 -13.32
CA ARG A 46 7.36 -4.39 -14.13
C ARG A 46 8.88 -4.34 -14.31
N LEU A 47 9.65 -5.04 -13.47
CA LEU A 47 11.09 -5.20 -13.66
C LEU A 47 11.43 -6.14 -14.83
N GLY A 48 10.45 -6.96 -15.24
CA GLY A 48 10.65 -8.04 -16.19
C GLY A 48 11.26 -9.29 -15.55
N GLY A 49 11.29 -10.37 -16.32
CA GLY A 49 11.82 -11.66 -15.88
C GLY A 49 10.91 -12.42 -14.91
N GLU A 50 11.48 -13.38 -14.18
CA GLU A 50 10.72 -14.28 -13.31
C GLU A 50 10.49 -13.68 -11.92
N VAL A 51 9.28 -13.89 -11.38
CA VAL A 51 8.91 -13.47 -10.03
C VAL A 51 8.70 -14.71 -9.17
N SER A 52 9.52 -14.86 -8.14
CA SER A 52 9.36 -15.88 -7.10
C SER A 52 8.82 -15.24 -5.83
N CYS A 53 7.87 -15.89 -5.17
CA CYS A 53 7.36 -15.45 -3.88
C CYS A 53 7.87 -16.37 -2.77
N LEU A 54 8.50 -15.83 -1.73
CA LEU A 54 8.85 -16.58 -0.52
C LEU A 54 7.78 -16.38 0.55
N VAL A 55 7.22 -17.48 1.04
CA VAL A 55 6.33 -17.53 2.19
C VAL A 55 7.04 -18.26 3.33
N ALA A 56 7.06 -17.66 4.50
CA ALA A 56 7.69 -18.23 5.69
C ALA A 56 6.78 -18.07 6.90
N GLY A 57 6.62 -19.12 7.70
CA GLY A 57 5.68 -19.12 8.83
C GLY A 57 5.46 -20.51 9.40
N THR A 58 4.54 -20.64 10.35
CA THR A 58 4.27 -21.92 11.03
C THR A 58 3.27 -22.80 10.28
N LYS A 59 2.32 -22.19 9.56
CA LYS A 59 1.31 -22.87 8.74
C LYS A 59 1.06 -22.04 7.48
N CYS A 60 1.80 -22.34 6.41
CA CYS A 60 1.86 -21.50 5.22
C CYS A 60 1.13 -22.08 4.02
N ASP A 61 0.61 -23.31 4.13
CA ASP A 61 0.05 -24.06 3.00
C ASP A 61 -1.03 -23.28 2.25
N LYS A 62 -1.98 -22.68 2.98
CA LYS A 62 -3.06 -21.91 2.37
C LYS A 62 -2.54 -20.66 1.66
N VAL A 63 -1.61 -19.92 2.27
CA VAL A 63 -0.99 -18.73 1.66
C VAL A 63 -0.19 -19.11 0.42
N ALA A 64 0.53 -20.23 0.45
CA ALA A 64 1.25 -20.75 -0.69
C ALA A 64 0.30 -21.15 -1.84
N GLN A 65 -0.84 -21.78 -1.52
CA GLN A 65 -1.89 -22.10 -2.49
C GLN A 65 -2.59 -20.85 -3.06
N ASP A 66 -2.74 -19.80 -2.27
CA ASP A 66 -3.30 -18.54 -2.77
C ASP A 66 -2.30 -17.85 -3.71
N LEU A 67 -1.02 -17.82 -3.35
CA LEU A 67 0.04 -17.25 -4.19
C LEU A 67 0.26 -18.03 -5.49
N SER A 68 0.05 -19.35 -5.49
CA SER A 68 0.21 -20.16 -6.72
C SER A 68 -0.80 -19.78 -7.81
N LYS A 69 -1.98 -19.27 -7.40
CA LYS A 69 -3.05 -18.81 -8.28
C LYS A 69 -2.86 -17.37 -8.77
N VAL A 70 -1.92 -16.62 -8.20
CA VAL A 70 -1.68 -15.21 -8.56
C VAL A 70 -0.97 -15.11 -9.91
N ALA A 71 -1.55 -14.33 -10.82
CA ALA A 71 -1.02 -14.21 -12.17
C ALA A 71 0.36 -13.51 -12.21
N GLY A 72 1.35 -14.21 -12.75
CA GLY A 72 2.72 -13.71 -12.93
C GLY A 72 3.66 -14.02 -11.78
N VAL A 73 3.22 -14.82 -10.80
CA VAL A 73 4.14 -15.59 -9.96
C VAL A 73 4.60 -16.79 -10.76
N ALA A 74 5.92 -17.00 -10.85
CA ALA A 74 6.52 -18.15 -11.53
C ALA A 74 6.75 -19.31 -10.57
N LYS A 75 7.16 -19.00 -9.32
CA LYS A 75 7.47 -19.99 -8.29
C LYS A 75 7.05 -19.49 -6.91
N VAL A 76 6.55 -20.40 -6.08
CA VAL A 76 6.30 -20.16 -4.66
C VAL A 76 7.32 -20.96 -3.84
N LEU A 77 8.15 -20.27 -3.07
CA LEU A 77 9.09 -20.87 -2.13
C LEU A 77 8.43 -20.91 -0.76
N VAL A 78 8.42 -22.09 -0.13
CA VAL A 78 7.73 -22.29 1.16
C VAL A 78 8.75 -22.70 2.22
N ALA A 79 8.78 -21.94 3.32
CA ALA A 79 9.60 -22.21 4.49
C ALA A 79 8.72 -22.37 5.73
N GLN A 80 8.36 -23.61 6.08
CA GLN A 80 7.50 -23.88 7.22
C GLN A 80 8.32 -24.29 8.45
N HIS A 81 8.28 -23.46 9.50
CA HIS A 81 8.97 -23.73 10.77
C HIS A 81 8.43 -22.87 11.91
N ASP A 82 8.45 -23.40 13.13
CA ASP A 82 7.98 -22.68 14.34
C ASP A 82 8.79 -21.42 14.64
N ALA A 83 10.06 -21.38 14.23
CA ALA A 83 10.92 -20.20 14.35
C ALA A 83 10.38 -18.96 13.62
N TYR A 84 9.51 -19.13 12.62
CA TYR A 84 8.93 -18.02 11.88
C TYR A 84 7.64 -17.47 12.49
N LYS A 85 7.26 -17.94 13.69
CA LYS A 85 6.14 -17.38 14.45
C LYS A 85 6.36 -15.88 14.70
N GLY A 86 5.34 -15.08 14.39
CA GLY A 86 5.41 -13.62 14.54
C GLY A 86 6.22 -12.90 13.46
N LEU A 87 6.78 -13.63 12.48
CA LEU A 87 7.52 -13.06 11.34
C LEU A 87 8.67 -12.13 11.77
N LEU A 88 9.41 -12.55 12.81
CA LEU A 88 10.50 -11.75 13.36
C LEU A 88 11.64 -11.57 12.33
N PRO A 89 12.16 -10.34 12.15
CA PRO A 89 13.19 -10.06 11.16
C PRO A 89 14.51 -10.76 11.46
N GLU A 90 14.83 -11.02 12.73
CA GLU A 90 15.96 -11.82 13.19
C GLU A 90 15.94 -13.22 12.58
N GLU A 91 14.77 -13.86 12.58
CA GLU A 91 14.56 -15.24 12.15
C GLU A 91 14.38 -15.35 10.63
N LEU A 92 13.72 -14.38 10.01
CA LEU A 92 13.51 -14.36 8.56
C LEU A 92 14.76 -13.99 7.76
N THR A 93 15.64 -13.15 8.31
CA THR A 93 16.82 -12.68 7.56
C THR A 93 17.74 -13.83 7.13
N PRO A 94 18.16 -14.78 7.99
CA PRO A 94 18.99 -15.90 7.59
C PRO A 94 18.36 -16.76 6.48
N LEU A 95 17.05 -17.03 6.57
CA LEU A 95 16.30 -17.72 5.53
C LEU A 95 16.41 -17.00 4.19
N ILE A 96 16.14 -15.70 4.16
CA ILE A 96 16.16 -14.91 2.93
C ILE A 96 17.57 -14.85 2.33
N LEU A 97 18.61 -14.76 3.17
CA LEU A 97 19.99 -14.81 2.72
C LEU A 97 20.37 -16.19 2.17
N ALA A 98 19.88 -17.28 2.77
CA ALA A 98 20.08 -18.64 2.25
C ALA A 98 19.38 -18.81 0.90
N THR A 99 18.13 -18.37 0.78
CA THR A 99 17.38 -18.34 -0.48
C THR A 99 18.12 -17.50 -1.54
N GLN A 100 18.63 -16.32 -1.18
CA GLN A 100 19.39 -15.49 -2.10
C GLN A 100 20.68 -16.18 -2.58
N LYS A 101 21.41 -16.87 -1.69
CA LYS A 101 22.61 -17.64 -2.06
C LYS A 101 22.29 -18.79 -3.01
N GLN A 102 21.17 -19.47 -2.79
CA GLN A 102 20.75 -20.62 -3.60
C GLN A 102 20.31 -20.20 -5.01
N PHE A 103 19.51 -19.14 -5.12
CA PHE A 103 18.84 -18.77 -6.39
C PHE A 103 19.41 -17.53 -7.08
N ASN A 104 20.27 -16.75 -6.42
CA ASN A 104 20.95 -15.58 -6.98
C ASN A 104 20.00 -14.53 -7.59
N TYR A 105 18.96 -14.11 -6.86
CA TYR A 105 18.01 -13.12 -7.37
C TYR A 105 18.69 -11.77 -7.62
N THR A 106 18.27 -11.11 -8.70
CA THR A 106 18.73 -9.75 -9.03
C THR A 106 18.01 -8.67 -8.21
N HIS A 107 16.80 -8.97 -7.74
CA HIS A 107 15.92 -8.06 -6.99
C HIS A 107 15.31 -8.79 -5.80
N ILE A 108 15.20 -8.11 -4.65
CA ILE A 108 14.50 -8.58 -3.46
C ILE A 108 13.57 -7.46 -3.01
N CYS A 109 12.29 -7.76 -2.82
CA CYS A 109 11.32 -6.73 -2.44
C CYS A 109 10.20 -7.23 -1.55
N ALA A 110 9.57 -6.29 -0.86
CA ALA A 110 8.40 -6.50 -0.01
C ALA A 110 7.53 -5.22 -0.03
N GLY A 111 6.31 -5.31 0.51
CA GLY A 111 5.46 -4.15 0.71
C GLY A 111 6.09 -3.14 1.68
N ALA A 112 5.85 -1.85 1.48
CA ALA A 112 6.28 -0.78 2.39
C ALA A 112 5.41 -0.67 3.67
N SER A 113 5.00 -1.81 4.21
CA SER A 113 4.31 -2.00 5.50
C SER A 113 5.29 -1.94 6.67
N ALA A 114 4.78 -2.08 7.90
CA ALA A 114 5.63 -2.25 9.08
C ALA A 114 6.56 -3.46 8.95
N PHE A 115 6.05 -4.57 8.39
CA PHE A 115 6.82 -5.77 8.11
C PHE A 115 7.99 -5.51 7.15
N GLY A 116 7.72 -5.01 5.94
CA GLY A 116 8.78 -4.81 4.95
C GLY A 116 9.76 -3.68 5.30
N LYS A 117 9.29 -2.62 5.97
CA LYS A 117 10.16 -1.53 6.46
C LYS A 117 11.09 -1.96 7.58
N ASN A 118 10.70 -2.97 8.36
CA ASN A 118 11.56 -3.56 9.39
C ASN A 118 12.57 -4.55 8.77
N LEU A 119 12.09 -5.43 7.88
CA LEU A 119 12.86 -6.55 7.35
C LEU A 119 13.90 -6.16 6.27
N LEU A 120 13.52 -5.36 5.29
CA LEU A 120 14.36 -5.10 4.11
C LEU A 120 15.67 -4.35 4.41
N PRO A 121 15.71 -3.32 5.28
CA PRO A 121 16.97 -2.67 5.64
C PRO A 121 17.98 -3.65 6.26
N ARG A 122 17.51 -4.62 7.05
CA ARG A 122 18.34 -5.66 7.65
C ARG A 122 18.94 -6.59 6.60
N ILE A 123 18.14 -7.01 5.62
CA ILE A 123 18.61 -7.82 4.49
C ILE A 123 19.64 -7.05 3.66
N ALA A 124 19.35 -5.80 3.33
CA ALA A 124 20.25 -4.95 2.55
C ALA A 124 21.60 -4.76 3.24
N ALA A 125 21.60 -4.50 4.56
CA ALA A 125 22.82 -4.40 5.35
C ALA A 125 23.63 -5.71 5.37
N LYS A 126 22.97 -6.88 5.42
CA LYS A 126 23.67 -8.19 5.38
C LYS A 126 24.22 -8.55 4.00
N LEU A 127 23.63 -7.99 2.94
CA LEU A 127 24.10 -8.15 1.56
C LEU A 127 25.10 -7.06 1.14
N ASP A 128 25.38 -6.08 2.01
CA ASP A 128 26.22 -4.92 1.73
C ASP A 128 25.75 -4.12 0.50
N VAL A 129 24.46 -3.78 0.46
CA VAL A 129 23.84 -3.00 -0.62
C VAL A 129 22.95 -1.88 -0.07
N ALA A 130 22.79 -0.80 -0.84
CA ALA A 130 21.89 0.30 -0.48
C ALA A 130 20.40 -0.06 -0.69
N PRO A 131 19.55 -0.01 0.36
CA PRO A 131 18.11 -0.23 0.22
C PRO A 131 17.39 0.98 -0.36
N ILE A 132 16.38 0.74 -1.21
CA ILE A 132 15.52 1.78 -1.79
C ILE A 132 14.14 1.70 -1.13
N SER A 133 13.81 2.70 -0.32
CA SER A 133 12.55 2.69 0.43
C SER A 133 11.40 3.35 -0.31
N ASP A 134 10.24 2.70 -0.23
CA ASP A 134 8.90 3.25 -0.52
C ASP A 134 8.76 3.77 -1.95
N ILE A 135 9.10 2.89 -2.90
CA ILE A 135 9.01 3.21 -4.33
C ILE A 135 7.55 3.37 -4.76
N ILE A 136 7.31 4.32 -5.66
CA ILE A 136 6.01 4.60 -6.25
C ILE A 136 5.97 4.28 -7.75
N ALA A 137 7.13 4.17 -8.40
CA ALA A 137 7.24 3.81 -9.79
C ALA A 137 8.61 3.19 -10.10
N ILE A 138 8.65 2.44 -11.20
CA ILE A 138 9.84 1.78 -11.73
C ILE A 138 10.02 2.32 -13.16
N LYS A 139 11.17 2.94 -13.46
CA LYS A 139 11.50 3.47 -14.79
C LYS A 139 12.28 2.45 -15.63
N SER A 140 13.17 1.73 -14.98
CA SER A 140 13.95 0.63 -15.53
C SER A 140 14.31 -0.34 -14.39
N PRO A 141 14.86 -1.53 -14.69
CA PRO A 141 15.19 -2.49 -13.64
C PRO A 141 16.17 -1.98 -12.57
N ASP A 142 16.96 -0.96 -12.87
CA ASP A 142 17.90 -0.32 -11.94
C ASP A 142 17.46 1.09 -11.49
N THR A 143 16.32 1.61 -11.97
CA THR A 143 15.91 3.00 -11.70
C THR A 143 14.49 3.08 -11.17
N PHE A 144 14.37 3.66 -9.98
CA PHE A 144 13.16 3.73 -9.19
C PHE A 144 12.77 5.18 -8.91
N VAL A 145 11.48 5.44 -8.70
CA VAL A 145 11.00 6.75 -8.24
C VAL A 145 10.40 6.58 -6.86
N ARG A 146 10.77 7.44 -5.93
CA ARG A 146 10.23 7.50 -4.57
C ARG A 146 9.88 8.93 -4.20
N THR A 147 8.93 9.10 -3.28
CA THR A 147 8.61 10.41 -2.72
C THR A 147 9.57 10.78 -1.59
N ILE A 148 9.97 12.04 -1.52
CA ILE A 148 10.72 12.62 -0.41
C ILE A 148 10.00 13.89 0.09
N TYR A 149 10.47 14.46 1.21
CA TYR A 149 9.87 15.65 1.83
C TYR A 149 8.35 15.54 2.00
N ALA A 150 7.89 14.40 2.56
CA ALA A 150 6.47 14.16 2.76
C ALA A 150 5.67 14.35 1.45
N GLY A 151 6.08 13.68 0.37
CA GLY A 151 5.37 13.72 -0.91
C GLY A 151 5.68 14.94 -1.79
N ASN A 152 6.21 16.03 -1.24
CA ASN A 152 6.37 17.30 -1.96
C ASN A 152 7.41 17.26 -3.10
N ALA A 153 8.29 16.26 -3.11
CA ALA A 153 9.22 16.07 -4.22
C ALA A 153 9.37 14.60 -4.60
N LEU A 154 9.62 14.37 -5.89
CA LEU A 154 9.92 13.07 -6.45
C LEU A 154 11.42 12.93 -6.64
N CYS A 155 11.99 11.86 -6.08
CA CYS A 155 13.38 11.50 -6.26
C CYS A 155 13.46 10.29 -7.20
N THR A 156 14.15 10.44 -8.33
CA THR A 156 14.53 9.30 -9.18
C THR A 156 15.87 8.78 -8.72
N VAL A 157 15.92 7.53 -8.28
CA VAL A 157 17.11 6.87 -7.74
C VAL A 157 17.54 5.77 -8.72
N LYS A 158 18.76 5.87 -9.23
CA LYS A 158 19.41 4.77 -9.95
C LYS A 158 20.29 3.99 -8.97
N CYS A 159 20.18 2.66 -8.99
CA CYS A 159 20.86 1.75 -8.08
C CYS A 159 21.81 0.84 -8.85
N ASP A 160 23.11 1.05 -8.64
CA ASP A 160 24.17 0.30 -9.31
C ASP A 160 24.58 -0.98 -8.54
N GLU A 161 23.90 -1.28 -7.43
CA GLU A 161 24.15 -2.47 -6.60
C GLU A 161 23.92 -3.78 -7.36
N LYS A 162 24.62 -4.84 -6.98
CA LYS A 162 24.46 -6.16 -7.61
C LYS A 162 23.05 -6.73 -7.41
N VAL A 163 22.51 -6.56 -6.19
CA VAL A 163 21.15 -6.98 -5.81
C VAL A 163 20.38 -5.74 -5.40
N LYS A 164 19.24 -5.49 -6.04
CA LYS A 164 18.36 -4.37 -5.70
C LYS A 164 17.42 -4.77 -4.58
N VAL A 165 17.58 -4.19 -3.40
CA VAL A 165 16.66 -4.40 -2.27
C VAL A 165 15.75 -3.18 -2.14
N PHE A 166 14.44 -3.35 -2.27
CA PHE A 166 13.51 -2.21 -2.24
C PHE A 166 12.13 -2.54 -1.66
N SER A 167 11.48 -1.53 -1.08
CA SER A 167 10.09 -1.63 -0.60
C SER A 167 9.11 -0.93 -1.52
N VAL A 168 7.93 -1.52 -1.70
CA VAL A 168 6.91 -1.06 -2.65
C VAL A 168 5.76 -0.38 -1.93
N ARG A 169 5.44 0.86 -2.33
CA ARG A 169 4.23 1.54 -1.85
C ARG A 169 2.99 0.87 -2.45
N GLY A 170 2.22 0.16 -1.63
CA GLY A 170 1.04 -0.59 -2.08
C GLY A 170 0.06 0.24 -2.91
N THR A 171 -0.21 1.48 -2.49
CA THR A 171 -1.16 2.38 -3.15
C THR A 171 -0.72 2.92 -4.51
N SER A 172 0.53 2.67 -4.93
CA SER A 172 1.08 3.15 -6.21
C SER A 172 1.07 2.08 -7.31
N PHE A 173 0.74 0.83 -6.97
CA PHE A 173 0.69 -0.30 -7.90
C PHE A 173 -0.64 -1.02 -7.76
N GLU A 174 -1.22 -1.47 -8.85
CA GLU A 174 -2.45 -2.28 -8.80
C GLU A 174 -2.19 -3.64 -8.16
N ALA A 175 -3.17 -4.19 -7.45
CA ALA A 175 -3.08 -5.55 -6.93
C ALA A 175 -3.04 -6.56 -8.08
N ALA A 176 -2.14 -7.55 -8.00
CA ALA A 176 -2.11 -8.66 -8.94
C ALA A 176 -3.42 -9.47 -8.89
N THR A 177 -3.86 -9.99 -10.04
CA THR A 177 -5.05 -10.84 -10.11
C THR A 177 -4.79 -12.16 -9.39
N THR A 178 -5.70 -12.54 -8.49
CA THR A 178 -5.63 -13.78 -7.70
C THR A 178 -6.06 -15.03 -8.46
N SER A 179 -6.32 -14.89 -9.76
CA SER A 179 -6.65 -15.98 -10.68
C SER A 179 -5.77 -15.90 -11.93
N GLY A 180 -5.60 -17.04 -12.61
CA GLY A 180 -4.83 -17.16 -13.85
C GLY A 180 -3.34 -17.46 -13.65
N GLY A 181 -2.88 -17.63 -12.40
CA GLY A 181 -1.57 -18.21 -12.08
C GLY A 181 -1.62 -19.73 -11.94
N SER A 182 -0.46 -20.37 -12.13
CA SER A 182 -0.26 -21.81 -11.94
C SER A 182 1.15 -22.12 -11.42
N ALA A 183 1.65 -21.27 -10.52
CA ALA A 183 3.03 -21.38 -10.04
C ALA A 183 3.22 -22.66 -9.23
N GLY A 184 4.32 -23.38 -9.46
CA GLY A 184 4.72 -24.51 -8.63
C GLY A 184 5.20 -24.05 -7.26
N SER A 185 4.95 -24.86 -6.23
CA SER A 185 5.52 -24.67 -4.89
C SER A 185 6.78 -25.54 -4.71
N GLU A 186 7.82 -24.96 -4.12
CA GLU A 186 9.07 -25.65 -3.76
C GLU A 186 9.38 -25.36 -2.29
N GLU A 187 9.68 -26.39 -1.51
CA GLU A 187 10.13 -26.22 -0.13
C GLU A 187 11.58 -25.71 -0.11
N VAL A 188 11.83 -24.69 0.71
CA VAL A 188 13.18 -24.21 0.99
C VAL A 188 13.56 -24.56 2.42
N SER A 189 14.81 -24.99 2.61
CA SER A 189 15.29 -25.40 3.93
C SER A 189 15.19 -24.25 4.92
N SER A 190 14.51 -24.51 6.04
CA SER A 190 14.50 -23.58 7.16
C SER A 190 15.91 -23.43 7.74
N THR A 191 16.23 -22.23 8.21
CA THR A 191 17.46 -22.00 8.95
C THR A 191 17.24 -22.31 10.43
N SER A 192 18.32 -22.71 11.12
CA SER A 192 18.27 -22.86 12.58
C SER A 192 17.81 -21.56 13.24
N PRO A 193 16.99 -21.63 14.30
CA PRO A 193 16.54 -20.44 15.03
C PRO A 193 17.71 -19.60 15.50
N VAL A 194 17.62 -18.29 15.36
CA VAL A 194 18.65 -17.35 15.82
C VAL A 194 18.56 -17.14 17.33
N GLY A 195 17.34 -17.09 17.87
CA GLY A 195 17.09 -17.10 19.32
C GLY A 195 17.46 -15.81 20.05
N ILE A 196 17.55 -14.68 19.34
CA ILE A 196 17.84 -13.35 19.95
C ILE A 196 16.55 -12.67 20.44
N SER A 197 15.41 -12.99 19.82
CA SER A 197 14.10 -12.39 20.12
C SER A 197 13.03 -13.46 20.08
N GLU A 198 12.04 -13.36 20.96
CA GLU A 198 10.94 -14.31 21.06
C GLU A 198 9.59 -13.63 20.82
N TRP A 199 8.73 -14.30 20.06
CA TRP A 199 7.35 -13.89 19.87
C TRP A 199 6.43 -14.50 20.94
N LEU A 200 5.98 -13.65 21.87
CA LEU A 200 5.10 -14.07 22.97
C LEU A 200 3.62 -14.01 22.59
N ASP A 201 3.09 -12.81 22.28
CA ASP A 201 1.67 -12.58 22.04
C ASP A 201 1.43 -11.39 21.09
N GLN A 202 0.25 -11.35 20.47
CA GLN A 202 -0.25 -10.22 19.68
C GLN A 202 -1.72 -9.95 19.97
N LYS A 203 -1.98 -8.74 20.48
CA LYS A 203 -3.34 -8.26 20.75
C LYS A 203 -3.85 -7.49 19.54
N LEU A 204 -4.65 -8.17 18.72
CA LEU A 204 -5.34 -7.53 17.60
C LEU A 204 -6.68 -6.97 18.07
N THR A 205 -6.90 -5.68 17.83
CA THR A 205 -8.21 -5.05 17.99
C THR A 205 -9.16 -5.63 16.93
N LYS A 206 -10.07 -6.52 17.34
CA LYS A 206 -11.11 -7.05 16.44
C LYS A 206 -12.18 -5.99 16.26
N THR A 207 -12.41 -5.58 15.02
CA THR A 207 -13.50 -4.69 14.64
C THR A 207 -14.35 -5.38 13.58
N ASP A 208 -15.68 -5.24 13.67
CA ASP A 208 -16.60 -5.72 12.61
C ASP A 208 -16.48 -4.88 11.32
N ARG A 209 -15.72 -3.79 11.38
CA ARG A 209 -15.48 -2.85 10.29
C ARG A 209 -14.23 -3.22 9.48
N PRO A 210 -14.20 -2.90 8.18
CA PRO A 210 -13.03 -3.12 7.33
C PRO A 210 -11.77 -2.48 7.90
N GLU A 211 -10.62 -3.11 7.67
CA GLU A 211 -9.33 -2.53 8.03
C GLU A 211 -9.02 -1.30 7.16
N LEU A 212 -8.52 -0.22 7.77
CA LEU A 212 -8.18 1.04 7.10
C LEU A 212 -7.32 0.88 5.85
N THR A 213 -6.33 -0.02 5.87
CA THR A 213 -5.36 -0.18 4.77
C THR A 213 -5.96 -0.85 3.53
N GLY A 214 -7.01 -1.65 3.71
CA GLY A 214 -7.70 -2.38 2.64
C GLY A 214 -9.10 -1.85 2.30
N ALA A 215 -9.58 -0.83 3.02
CA ALA A 215 -10.93 -0.32 2.87
C ALA A 215 -11.13 0.45 1.56
N LYS A 216 -12.23 0.15 0.87
CA LYS A 216 -12.63 0.88 -0.35
C LYS A 216 -13.11 2.30 -0.04
N VAL A 217 -13.77 2.46 1.11
CA VAL A 217 -14.34 3.71 1.62
C VAL A 217 -13.77 3.93 3.01
N VAL A 218 -13.31 5.14 3.28
CA VAL A 218 -12.84 5.56 4.60
C VAL A 218 -13.62 6.79 5.03
N VAL A 219 -14.16 6.73 6.24
CA VAL A 219 -14.79 7.85 6.94
C VAL A 219 -13.85 8.29 8.04
N SER A 220 -13.34 9.53 8.03
CA SER A 220 -12.36 9.97 9.02
C SER A 220 -12.78 11.18 9.85
N GLY A 221 -12.49 11.13 11.14
CA GLY A 221 -12.71 12.20 12.11
C GLY A 221 -11.44 12.89 12.59
N GLY A 222 -11.57 14.14 13.02
CA GLY A 222 -10.47 14.91 13.60
C GLY A 222 -10.77 15.37 15.02
N ARG A 223 -9.88 16.20 15.57
CA ARG A 223 -10.07 16.80 16.90
C ARG A 223 -11.32 17.69 16.95
N GLY A 224 -11.77 18.21 15.82
CA GLY A 224 -12.99 19.01 15.75
C GLY A 224 -14.28 18.27 16.05
N LEU A 225 -14.25 16.95 16.22
CA LEU A 225 -15.38 16.23 16.83
C LEU A 225 -15.54 16.54 18.32
N LYS A 226 -14.60 17.26 18.94
CA LYS A 226 -14.60 17.73 20.34
C LYS A 226 -14.60 16.61 21.41
N SER A 227 -15.13 15.43 21.13
CA SER A 227 -15.15 14.28 22.03
C SER A 227 -15.08 12.94 21.27
N GLY A 228 -14.71 11.87 21.99
CA GLY A 228 -14.80 10.50 21.48
C GLY A 228 -16.25 10.02 21.29
N GLU A 229 -17.22 10.56 22.03
CA GLU A 229 -18.64 10.21 21.89
C GLU A 229 -19.19 10.62 20.52
N ASN A 230 -18.73 11.76 19.99
CA ASN A 230 -19.13 12.26 18.69
C ASN A 230 -18.58 11.43 17.51
N PHE A 231 -17.61 10.52 17.75
CA PHE A 231 -17.21 9.54 16.75
C PHE A 231 -18.33 8.53 16.45
N LYS A 232 -19.37 8.42 17.29
CA LYS A 232 -20.56 7.62 17.00
C LYS A 232 -21.21 7.99 15.66
N LEU A 233 -21.27 9.28 15.34
CA LEU A 233 -21.79 9.75 14.05
C LEU A 233 -20.98 9.20 12.87
N LEU A 234 -19.67 9.05 13.03
CA LEU A 234 -18.81 8.44 12.01
C LEU A 234 -18.98 6.94 11.91
N TYR A 235 -19.17 6.25 13.05
CA TYR A 235 -19.46 4.83 13.07
C TYR A 235 -20.77 4.53 12.36
N ASP A 236 -21.84 5.27 12.68
CA ASP A 236 -23.17 5.08 12.05
C ASP A 236 -23.10 5.29 10.53
N LEU A 237 -22.38 6.32 10.09
CA LEU A 237 -22.17 6.58 8.66
C LEU A 237 -21.32 5.49 8.00
N ALA A 238 -20.26 5.04 8.66
CA ALA A 238 -19.39 4.00 8.13
C ALA A 238 -20.11 2.66 8.00
N ASP A 239 -21.02 2.35 8.93
CA ASP A 239 -21.81 1.12 8.89
C ASP A 239 -22.77 1.11 7.68
N GLN A 240 -23.37 2.26 7.35
CA GLN A 240 -24.19 2.41 6.13
C GLN A 240 -23.39 2.29 4.84
N LEU A 241 -22.12 2.70 4.85
CA LEU A 241 -21.25 2.70 3.67
C LEU A 241 -20.36 1.46 3.57
N HIS A 242 -20.45 0.53 4.55
CA HIS A 242 -19.50 -0.55 4.73
C HIS A 242 -18.04 -0.06 4.66
N ALA A 243 -17.77 1.04 5.35
CA ALA A 243 -16.52 1.78 5.33
C ALA A 243 -15.65 1.52 6.57
N ALA A 244 -14.35 1.77 6.44
CA ALA A 244 -13.47 1.86 7.60
C ALA A 244 -13.57 3.25 8.25
N VAL A 245 -13.32 3.33 9.56
CA VAL A 245 -13.26 4.60 10.29
C VAL A 245 -11.81 4.96 10.62
N GLY A 246 -11.41 6.17 10.22
CA GLY A 246 -10.09 6.73 10.47
C GLY A 246 -10.14 7.93 11.41
N ALA A 247 -8.97 8.32 11.91
CA ALA A 247 -8.82 9.47 12.78
C ALA A 247 -7.52 10.24 12.50
N SER A 248 -7.55 11.55 12.69
CA SER A 248 -6.31 12.34 12.67
C SER A 248 -5.46 12.09 13.92
N ARG A 249 -4.15 12.33 13.84
CA ARG A 249 -3.25 12.27 14.99
C ARG A 249 -3.74 13.15 16.15
N ALA A 250 -4.32 14.31 15.85
CA ALA A 250 -4.84 15.21 16.87
C ALA A 250 -6.01 14.61 17.67
N ALA A 251 -6.85 13.75 17.05
CA ALA A 251 -7.92 13.05 17.76
C ALA A 251 -7.39 11.90 18.63
N VAL A 252 -6.34 11.22 18.16
CA VAL A 252 -5.66 10.16 18.92
C VAL A 252 -4.92 10.74 20.12
N ASP A 253 -4.16 11.81 19.92
CA ASP A 253 -3.42 12.50 20.97
C ASP A 253 -4.36 13.10 22.04
N ALA A 254 -5.60 13.47 21.66
CA ALA A 254 -6.65 13.92 22.56
C ALA A 254 -7.41 12.78 23.27
N GLY A 255 -7.08 11.51 22.99
CA GLY A 255 -7.71 10.35 23.59
C GLY A 255 -9.11 10.01 23.07
N PHE A 256 -9.53 10.57 21.93
CA PHE A 256 -10.87 10.32 21.39
C PHE A 256 -11.02 8.91 20.79
N VAL A 257 -9.93 8.39 20.23
CA VAL A 257 -9.88 7.10 19.51
C VAL A 257 -8.50 6.45 19.65
N PRO A 258 -8.39 5.12 19.53
CA PRO A 258 -7.11 4.41 19.61
C PRO A 258 -6.19 4.73 18.43
N ASN A 259 -4.88 4.52 18.63
CA ASN A 259 -3.85 4.76 17.62
C ASN A 259 -4.03 3.91 16.34
N ASP A 260 -4.69 2.76 16.43
CA ASP A 260 -5.00 1.90 15.29
C ASP A 260 -5.87 2.58 14.22
N MET A 261 -6.62 3.61 14.62
CA MET A 261 -7.46 4.40 13.72
C MET A 261 -6.70 5.56 13.08
N GLN A 262 -5.45 5.82 13.49
CA GLN A 262 -4.68 6.97 13.01
C GLN A 262 -4.38 6.87 11.50
N VAL A 263 -4.81 7.86 10.74
CA VAL A 263 -4.50 8.03 9.32
C VAL A 263 -3.51 9.18 9.15
N GLY A 264 -2.46 8.97 8.35
CA GLY A 264 -1.46 10.00 8.05
C GLY A 264 -0.04 9.45 7.95
N GLN A 265 0.95 10.35 7.89
CA GLN A 265 2.37 9.97 7.73
C GLN A 265 2.88 9.07 8.86
N THR A 266 2.46 9.36 10.09
CA THR A 266 2.82 8.61 11.31
C THR A 266 1.81 7.50 11.64
N GLY A 267 0.78 7.33 10.81
CA GLY A 267 -0.26 6.32 10.98
C GLY A 267 -0.37 5.44 9.74
N LYS A 268 -1.58 4.96 9.45
CA LYS A 268 -1.88 4.17 8.26
C LYS A 268 -2.00 5.08 7.04
N ILE A 269 -1.41 4.65 5.93
CA ILE A 269 -1.60 5.28 4.62
C ILE A 269 -2.79 4.59 3.96
N VAL A 270 -3.80 5.36 3.57
CA VAL A 270 -5.01 4.85 2.93
C VAL A 270 -5.16 5.46 1.54
N ALA A 271 -5.60 4.66 0.58
CA ALA A 271 -5.96 5.14 -0.76
C ALA A 271 -7.26 4.46 -1.19
N PRO A 272 -8.43 5.02 -0.85
CA PRO A 272 -9.70 4.54 -1.35
C PRO A 272 -9.70 4.57 -2.89
N VAL A 273 -10.39 3.61 -3.50
CA VAL A 273 -10.26 3.28 -4.93
C VAL A 273 -10.55 4.49 -5.81
N SER A 274 -9.68 4.79 -6.77
CA SER A 274 -9.85 5.83 -7.79
C SER A 274 -10.07 5.21 -9.18
N THR A 275 -11.27 5.27 -9.75
CA THR A 275 -11.52 4.89 -11.16
C THR A 275 -11.05 5.96 -12.15
N ALA A 276 -9.84 6.51 -11.99
CA ALA A 276 -9.25 7.46 -12.95
C ALA A 276 -7.83 7.04 -13.34
N LYS A 277 -7.76 6.14 -14.35
CA LYS A 277 -6.54 5.73 -15.04
C LYS A 277 -6.13 6.77 -16.09
N LYS A 278 -5.19 7.67 -15.76
CA LYS A 278 -4.11 8.20 -16.63
C LYS A 278 -3.52 9.47 -16.02
N TYR A 279 -2.20 9.46 -15.85
CA TYR A 279 -1.35 10.52 -15.26
C TYR A 279 -1.60 10.75 -13.77
N ALA A 280 -0.57 10.59 -12.94
CA ALA A 280 -0.61 10.84 -11.51
C ALA A 280 0.24 12.08 -11.19
N MET A 281 -0.40 13.21 -10.92
CA MET A 281 0.17 14.31 -10.15
C MET A 281 -0.11 14.01 -8.68
N GLN A 282 0.92 13.58 -7.94
CA GLN A 282 0.86 13.28 -6.52
C GLN A 282 1.23 14.54 -5.75
N ASN A 283 0.39 15.00 -4.82
CA ASN A 283 0.82 15.90 -3.73
C ASN A 283 -0.27 16.03 -2.64
N SER A 284 -0.17 15.21 -1.59
CA SER A 284 -0.03 15.56 -0.15
C SER A 284 -0.31 14.31 0.70
N VAL A 285 0.45 14.15 1.78
CA VAL A 285 0.54 12.90 2.54
C VAL A 285 -0.74 12.56 3.30
N GLY A 286 -1.35 11.44 2.95
CA GLY A 286 -2.38 10.79 3.76
C GLY A 286 -3.68 10.52 3.00
N ILE A 287 -4.23 11.51 2.29
CA ILE A 287 -5.52 11.42 1.55
C ILE A 287 -5.54 12.41 0.35
N ARG A 288 -4.48 12.49 -0.46
CA ARG A 288 -4.51 13.34 -1.66
C ARG A 288 -4.07 12.62 -2.91
N ASN A 289 -4.98 11.81 -3.44
CA ASN A 289 -4.94 11.36 -4.82
C ASN A 289 -6.14 11.95 -5.57
N ILE A 290 -5.93 13.09 -6.24
CA ILE A 290 -6.80 13.58 -7.33
C ILE A 290 -5.85 14.12 -8.40
N CYS A 291 -5.85 13.50 -9.58
CA CYS A 291 -5.17 14.03 -10.75
C CYS A 291 -6.20 14.55 -11.75
N ILE A 292 -5.98 15.75 -12.27
CA ILE A 292 -6.74 16.34 -13.37
C ILE A 292 -5.82 16.40 -14.58
N CYS A 293 -6.15 15.70 -15.67
CA CYS A 293 -6.07 16.27 -17.02
C CYS A 293 -6.75 15.38 -18.09
N GLY A 294 -7.65 15.98 -18.88
CA GLY A 294 -7.69 15.77 -20.32
C GLY A 294 -8.58 14.65 -20.89
N ARG A 295 -9.87 14.98 -21.04
CA ARG A 295 -10.90 14.37 -21.91
C ARG A 295 -11.54 13.04 -21.47
N ALA A 296 -12.81 13.20 -21.07
CA ALA A 296 -13.96 12.29 -21.14
C ALA A 296 -13.82 10.91 -20.49
N ILE A 297 -14.11 10.85 -19.18
CA ILE A 297 -15.11 10.00 -18.50
C ILE A 297 -15.22 10.57 -17.08
N SER A 298 -16.41 10.99 -16.67
CA SER A 298 -16.66 11.69 -15.41
C SER A 298 -16.62 10.73 -14.23
N VAL A 299 -15.56 10.77 -13.40
CA VAL A 299 -15.53 10.15 -12.08
C VAL A 299 -15.55 11.27 -11.03
N ILE A 300 -16.62 11.31 -10.24
CA ILE A 300 -16.86 12.34 -9.23
C ILE A 300 -16.24 11.88 -7.91
N TYR A 301 -15.28 12.65 -7.41
CA TYR A 301 -14.83 12.58 -6.02
C TYR A 301 -15.66 13.56 -5.20
N ILE A 302 -16.22 13.15 -4.07
CA ILE A 302 -16.92 14.07 -3.18
C ILE A 302 -16.13 14.13 -1.87
N LEU A 303 -15.49 15.27 -1.62
CA LEU A 303 -14.82 15.59 -0.36
C LEU A 303 -15.69 16.62 0.36
N PHE A 304 -16.48 16.20 1.35
CA PHE A 304 -17.22 17.16 2.17
C PHE A 304 -16.28 17.78 3.21
N ILE A 305 -16.18 19.11 3.21
CA ILE A 305 -15.55 19.88 4.28
C ILE A 305 -16.59 20.84 4.84
N VAL A 306 -16.76 20.78 6.16
CA VAL A 306 -17.67 21.67 6.90
C VAL A 306 -16.81 22.55 7.82
N SER A 307 -15.99 23.45 7.28
CA SER A 307 -15.27 24.45 8.08
C SER A 307 -14.86 25.67 7.26
N LYS A 308 -15.12 26.88 7.76
CA LYS A 308 -14.79 28.17 7.11
C LYS A 308 -13.29 28.44 7.03
N GLN A 309 -12.50 28.01 8.01
CA GLN A 309 -11.07 28.38 8.12
C GLN A 309 -10.15 27.44 7.32
N LEU A 310 -10.51 26.16 7.15
CA LEU A 310 -9.66 25.15 6.49
C LEU A 310 -9.61 25.30 4.97
N ALA A 311 -10.61 25.95 4.35
CA ALA A 311 -10.61 26.26 2.92
C ALA A 311 -9.38 27.09 2.50
N ILE A 312 -8.81 27.87 3.43
CA ILE A 312 -7.65 28.74 3.18
C ILE A 312 -6.34 27.93 3.21
N THR A 313 -6.20 26.94 4.10
CA THR A 313 -4.93 26.17 4.27
C THR A 313 -4.83 24.95 3.37
N MET A 314 -5.95 24.38 2.94
CA MET A 314 -6.01 23.19 2.08
C MET A 314 -6.24 23.51 0.59
N GLY A 315 -6.05 24.78 0.19
CA GLY A 315 -6.59 25.44 -1.00
C GLY A 315 -6.38 24.85 -2.41
N ASN A 316 -5.87 23.63 -2.57
CA ASN A 316 -5.60 23.02 -3.88
C ASN A 316 -6.24 21.63 -4.11
N CYS A 317 -7.14 21.15 -3.24
CA CYS A 317 -7.66 19.77 -3.36
C CYS A 317 -9.15 19.66 -3.08
N TYR A 318 -10.02 20.15 -3.97
CA TYR A 318 -11.47 20.03 -3.81
C TYR A 318 -12.20 19.68 -5.11
N CYS A 319 -13.17 18.77 -5.03
CA CYS A 319 -14.13 18.47 -6.09
C CYS A 319 -15.57 18.91 -5.77
N TYR A 320 -15.92 19.19 -4.50
CA TYR A 320 -17.21 19.79 -4.14
C TYR A 320 -17.16 20.39 -2.72
N ILE A 321 -17.68 21.61 -2.51
CA ILE A 321 -17.87 22.21 -1.18
C ILE A 321 -19.33 22.62 -1.08
N ARG A 322 -20.06 22.16 -0.04
CA ARG A 322 -21.38 22.69 0.30
C ARG A 322 -21.22 23.62 1.50
N GLN A 323 -21.26 24.93 1.26
CA GLN A 323 -21.27 25.95 2.30
C GLN A 323 -22.73 26.21 2.69
N GLN A 324 -23.14 25.91 3.92
CA GLN A 324 -24.49 26.24 4.40
C GLN A 324 -24.41 27.32 5.50
N ASN A 325 -25.04 28.47 5.24
CA ASN A 325 -25.60 29.34 6.26
C ASN A 325 -27.10 28.97 6.38
N MET A 326 -27.64 28.92 7.60
CA MET A 326 -29.00 28.45 7.87
C MET A 326 -30.11 29.47 7.47
N LEU A 327 -31.14 28.96 6.75
CA LEU A 327 -32.51 29.47 6.46
C LEU A 327 -32.74 30.57 5.38
N PRO A 328 -33.93 30.63 4.69
CA PRO A 328 -34.75 29.56 4.10
C PRO A 328 -35.13 29.77 2.58
N VAL A 329 -35.80 28.77 1.96
CA VAL A 329 -36.75 28.83 0.79
C VAL A 329 -36.28 28.39 -0.64
N PHE A 330 -36.70 27.16 -1.03
CA PHE A 330 -37.25 26.60 -2.31
C PHE A 330 -36.58 26.80 -3.72
N PRO A 331 -36.97 26.04 -4.78
CA PRO A 331 -36.82 24.59 -4.98
C PRO A 331 -36.07 24.26 -6.30
N CYS A 332 -35.16 23.28 -6.29
CA CYS A 332 -34.64 22.69 -7.54
C CYS A 332 -35.22 21.28 -7.71
N ARG A 333 -36.05 21.14 -8.76
CA ARG A 333 -36.54 19.86 -9.26
C ARG A 333 -35.38 19.05 -9.81
N HIS A 334 -35.12 17.89 -9.22
CA HIS A 334 -35.11 16.57 -9.87
C HIS A 334 -34.94 15.55 -8.74
N GLU A 335 -35.90 14.64 -8.67
CA GLU A 335 -36.06 13.60 -7.65
C GLU A 335 -34.95 12.55 -7.76
N GLU A 336 -34.70 11.84 -6.65
CA GLU A 336 -33.64 10.86 -6.38
C GLU A 336 -32.31 11.42 -5.83
N ILE A 337 -32.41 12.24 -4.78
CA ILE A 337 -31.33 12.34 -3.78
C ILE A 337 -31.89 11.74 -2.49
N PHE A 338 -31.27 10.66 -2.03
CA PHE A 338 -31.54 10.05 -0.74
C PHE A 338 -31.60 11.13 0.34
N GLU A 339 -32.68 11.11 1.11
CA GLU A 339 -32.95 11.97 2.25
C GLU A 339 -31.77 11.86 3.23
N ILE A 340 -30.91 12.88 3.26
CA ILE A 340 -29.93 13.06 4.34
C ILE A 340 -30.77 13.49 5.53
N SER A 341 -31.06 12.55 6.44
CA SER A 341 -31.65 12.88 7.73
C SER A 341 -30.77 13.94 8.39
N ASN A 342 -31.37 15.10 8.69
CA ASN A 342 -30.67 16.27 9.23
C ASN A 342 -29.93 15.88 10.52
N ILE A 343 -28.60 15.84 10.49
CA ILE A 343 -27.77 15.81 11.69
C ILE A 343 -27.57 17.26 12.12
N ASN A 344 -28.38 17.71 13.08
CA ASN A 344 -28.19 19.01 13.73
C ASN A 344 -26.96 18.90 14.65
N LEU A 345 -25.86 19.56 14.29
CA LEU A 345 -24.74 19.79 15.20
C LEU A 345 -24.94 21.17 15.84
N LEU A 346 -25.01 21.18 17.18
CA LEU A 346 -25.24 22.37 18.00
C LEU A 346 -24.13 23.42 17.81
N ASP A 347 -24.55 24.68 17.76
CA ASP A 347 -23.72 25.88 17.75
C ASP A 347 -22.87 25.97 19.03
N ASP A 348 -21.57 26.22 18.88
CA ASP A 348 -20.79 27.04 19.80
C ASP A 348 -19.41 27.33 19.17
N ASP A 349 -19.07 28.62 19.16
CA ASP A 349 -18.03 29.38 18.44
C ASP A 349 -16.56 28.97 18.66
N GLU A 350 -16.22 27.67 18.59
CA GLU A 350 -14.83 27.23 18.60
C GLU A 350 -14.49 26.17 17.54
N VAL A 351 -13.38 26.47 16.85
CA VAL A 351 -12.68 25.77 15.76
C VAL A 351 -12.97 24.27 15.69
N THR A 352 -13.83 23.89 14.74
CA THR A 352 -14.21 22.51 14.42
C THR A 352 -13.58 22.06 13.09
N GLU A 353 -12.67 21.09 13.15
CA GLU A 353 -12.25 20.23 12.03
C GLU A 353 -13.29 19.11 11.79
N ILE A 354 -13.84 18.97 10.56
CA ILE A 354 -14.98 18.07 10.28
C ILE A 354 -14.67 16.99 9.22
N ILE A 355 -15.16 15.78 9.55
CA ILE A 355 -15.61 14.60 8.77
C ILE A 355 -15.25 14.58 7.28
N THR A 356 -14.42 13.60 6.88
CA THR A 356 -14.18 13.24 5.47
C THR A 356 -14.89 11.94 5.13
N VAL A 357 -15.75 11.94 4.10
CA VAL A 357 -16.49 10.77 3.59
C VAL A 357 -16.12 10.62 2.12
N VAL A 358 -15.50 9.51 1.73
CA VAL A 358 -15.14 9.25 0.31
C VAL A 358 -15.99 8.12 -0.24
N THR A 359 -17.16 8.44 -0.79
CA THR A 359 -18.05 7.43 -1.42
C THR A 359 -17.93 7.48 -2.94
N ILE A 360 -17.83 6.31 -3.57
CA ILE A 360 -17.96 6.14 -5.03
C ILE A 360 -19.14 5.21 -5.27
N ARG A 361 -20.12 5.66 -6.07
CA ARG A 361 -21.12 4.77 -6.68
C ARG A 361 -20.57 4.22 -7.99
N THR A 362 -20.83 2.94 -8.22
CA THR A 362 -20.66 2.20 -9.48
C THR A 362 -21.47 2.81 -10.60
#